data_AF-A0A1J5KI98-F1
#
_entry.id   AF-A0A1J5KI98-F1
#
_cell.length_a   1.000
_cell.length_b   1.000
_cell.length_c   1.000
_cell.angle_alpha   90.00
_cell.angle_beta   90.00
_cell.angle_gamma   90.00
#
_symmetry.space_group_name_H-M   'P 1'
#
loop_
_entity.id
_entity.type
_entity.pdbx_description
1 polymer ?
#
loop_
_entity_poly.entity_id
_entity_poly.type
_entity_poly.pdbx_seq_one_letter_code
_entity_poly.pdbx_strand_id
1 'polypeptide(L)'
;MKKIYLLLILCFTTYFANAQEPFITTWQVQGDGLNIQIPIVEDDDTPDSYTIDFGDGTVLTNQSGIASHTYSDEGVYTVTISGEFSRVMIHQVTDSSNSDKILTIEQWGDTQWTSMKDTFYKCSNLTISALDNPDLTQVSDMRNMFYDCYLFNEPLNDWNVSNVTNVRGMFHGCYSFNHPLNDWDVSSIIDMGYMFSGCSSLNQIFNNWDVSNITNMDAAFSGCTSFNQSLNDWDVSGVTSMEQMFQDCDSFNQPLNNWNVSNVTSMKQMFSGCDLFNQPLNSWNVSNVISMSSMFWSATVFNQPLNNWDVSSVIDMGQMFNICDSFNQSLNSWNVSNVTNMGIMFGYASSFNQPLNDWDVSSVINMHFMFGNATSFNQPLNDWDVSSIMGGGMVAMFRGSASFNQDISNWTFYSNISLSNFLDNCGLSVENYDSLLNRFVELGLENKNLGANGLKYCDYETRDNLINNLGWTIIGDNLAEDCTASTESFEENQLSVYPNPVKDIVYIQSDNLTVEEVTIYNLQGSQLITTKQNLETINTTTLSTGIYLLHVKTNKGLAKYKLVKN
;
A
#
# COMPACT_ATOMS: atom_id res chain seq x y z
N MET A 1 -31.75 -95.61 -23.10
CA MET A 1 -31.02 -94.69 -23.99
C MET A 1 -31.65 -93.30 -23.91
N LYS A 2 -31.09 -92.39 -23.10
CA LYS A 2 -31.52 -90.99 -23.05
C LYS A 2 -30.75 -90.23 -24.14
N LYS A 3 -31.47 -89.55 -25.05
CA LYS A 3 -30.86 -88.63 -26.03
C LYS A 3 -30.65 -87.28 -25.35
N ILE A 4 -29.40 -86.86 -25.24
CA ILE A 4 -29.00 -85.52 -24.79
C ILE A 4 -28.97 -84.64 -26.03
N TYR A 5 -29.79 -83.58 -26.05
CA TYR A 5 -29.70 -82.52 -27.05
C TYR A 5 -28.81 -81.43 -26.47
N LEU A 6 -27.66 -81.20 -27.12
CA LEU A 6 -26.73 -80.12 -26.81
C LEU A 6 -27.30 -78.84 -27.43
N LEU A 7 -27.85 -77.94 -26.61
CA LEU A 7 -28.27 -76.62 -27.03
C LEU A 7 -27.03 -75.71 -27.04
N LEU A 8 -26.51 -75.40 -28.22
CA LEU A 8 -25.45 -74.39 -28.38
C LEU A 8 -26.11 -73.00 -28.31
N ILE A 9 -25.85 -72.25 -27.24
CA ILE A 9 -26.17 -70.83 -27.15
C ILE A 9 -24.97 -70.08 -27.71
N LEU A 10 -25.10 -69.51 -28.92
CA LEU A 10 -24.17 -68.50 -29.42
C LEU A 10 -24.50 -67.16 -28.74
N CYS A 11 -23.68 -66.75 -27.77
CA CYS A 11 -23.61 -65.36 -27.33
C CYS A 11 -22.87 -64.57 -28.41
N PHE A 12 -23.59 -63.78 -29.20
CA PHE A 12 -22.98 -62.70 -29.98
C PHE A 12 -22.74 -61.52 -29.03
N THR A 13 -21.51 -61.34 -28.57
CA THR A 13 -21.05 -60.05 -28.05
C THR A 13 -20.80 -59.15 -29.25
N THR A 14 -21.79 -58.34 -29.62
CA THR A 14 -21.59 -57.23 -30.55
C THR A 14 -20.77 -56.16 -29.82
N TYR A 15 -19.49 -56.05 -30.16
CA TYR A 15 -18.70 -54.86 -29.86
C TYR A 15 -19.25 -53.72 -30.72
N PHE A 16 -20.02 -52.82 -30.13
CA PHE A 16 -20.18 -51.49 -30.70
C PHE A 16 -18.85 -50.78 -30.44
N ALA A 17 -18.04 -50.57 -31.47
CA ALA A 17 -17.06 -49.50 -31.43
C ALA A 17 -17.87 -48.21 -31.46
N ASN A 18 -18.13 -47.62 -30.29
CA ASN A 18 -18.70 -46.29 -30.25
C ASN A 18 -17.64 -45.35 -30.81
N ALA A 19 -18.03 -44.54 -31.80
CA ALA A 19 -17.20 -43.41 -32.20
C ALA A 19 -17.10 -42.46 -31.00
N GLN A 20 -15.93 -41.86 -30.81
CA GLN A 20 -15.69 -40.83 -29.81
C GLN A 20 -16.72 -39.71 -29.96
N GLU A 21 -17.27 -39.21 -28.86
CA GLU A 21 -18.14 -38.05 -28.85
C GLU A 21 -17.30 -36.79 -29.03
N PRO A 22 -17.48 -36.03 -30.13
CA PRO A 22 -16.60 -34.92 -30.45
C PRO A 22 -16.78 -33.73 -29.50
N PHE A 23 -15.74 -32.91 -29.39
CA PHE A 23 -15.86 -31.54 -28.91
C PHE A 23 -16.52 -30.69 -30.00
N ILE A 24 -17.64 -30.02 -29.68
CA ILE A 24 -18.47 -29.28 -30.65
C ILE A 24 -18.55 -27.82 -30.25
N THR A 25 -18.20 -26.94 -31.19
CA THR A 25 -18.26 -25.48 -31.02
C THR A 25 -18.95 -24.81 -32.20
N THR A 26 -19.44 -23.58 -32.01
CA THR A 26 -19.88 -22.73 -33.13
C THR A 26 -19.03 -21.48 -33.27
N TRP A 27 -18.85 -21.05 -34.52
CA TRP A 27 -17.96 -19.96 -34.89
C TRP A 27 -18.63 -19.02 -35.87
N GLN A 28 -18.57 -17.71 -35.61
CA GLN A 28 -18.94 -16.67 -36.56
C GLN A 28 -17.74 -16.29 -37.42
N VAL A 29 -17.89 -16.42 -38.73
CA VAL A 29 -16.93 -15.88 -39.71
C VAL A 29 -17.62 -14.83 -40.57
N GLN A 30 -16.99 -13.67 -40.74
CA GLN A 30 -17.56 -12.52 -41.45
C GLN A 30 -16.47 -11.53 -41.89
N GLY A 31 -16.78 -10.70 -42.88
CA GLY A 31 -15.89 -9.67 -43.41
C GLY A 31 -14.58 -10.24 -43.94
N ASP A 32 -13.47 -9.58 -43.60
CA ASP A 32 -12.13 -10.03 -43.97
C ASP A 32 -11.64 -11.23 -43.11
N GLY A 33 -12.46 -11.70 -42.16
CA GLY A 33 -12.15 -12.74 -41.18
C GLY A 33 -12.71 -14.12 -41.50
N LEU A 34 -12.79 -14.51 -42.77
CA LEU A 34 -13.33 -15.81 -43.21
C LEU A 34 -12.48 -17.03 -42.84
N ASN A 35 -11.31 -16.83 -42.24
CA ASN A 35 -10.43 -17.92 -41.80
C ASN A 35 -10.63 -18.20 -40.31
N ILE A 36 -10.70 -19.47 -39.90
CA ILE A 36 -10.48 -19.86 -38.51
C ILE A 36 -9.22 -20.71 -38.39
N GLN A 37 -8.49 -20.51 -37.30
CA GLN A 37 -7.41 -21.41 -36.90
C GLN A 37 -7.77 -22.05 -35.56
N ILE A 38 -7.54 -23.34 -35.42
CA ILE A 38 -7.70 -24.04 -34.14
C ILE A 38 -6.33 -24.56 -33.74
N PRO A 39 -5.62 -23.81 -32.86
CA PRO A 39 -4.33 -24.23 -32.39
C PRO A 39 -4.52 -25.34 -31.37
N ILE A 40 -4.19 -26.56 -31.78
CA ILE A 40 -3.95 -27.64 -30.84
C ILE A 40 -2.49 -27.58 -30.44
N VAL A 41 -2.24 -27.61 -29.12
CA VAL A 41 -0.90 -27.53 -28.55
C VAL A 41 -0.55 -28.86 -27.90
N GLU A 42 0.49 -29.51 -28.42
CA GLU A 42 1.10 -30.69 -27.82
C GLU A 42 1.81 -30.28 -26.52
N ASP A 43 1.23 -30.65 -25.37
CA ASP A 43 1.82 -30.42 -24.04
C ASP A 43 2.46 -31.70 -23.47
N ASP A 44 2.29 -32.84 -24.14
CA ASP A 44 2.83 -34.14 -23.74
C ASP A 44 3.66 -34.80 -24.86
N ASP A 45 4.29 -35.93 -24.55
CA ASP A 45 5.12 -36.70 -25.50
C ASP A 45 4.26 -37.54 -26.48
N THR A 46 2.93 -37.43 -26.42
CA THR A 46 2.00 -38.16 -27.30
C THR A 46 1.63 -37.27 -28.48
N PRO A 47 1.98 -37.66 -29.73
CA PRO A 47 1.64 -36.86 -30.90
C PRO A 47 0.13 -36.71 -31.03
N ASP A 48 -0.34 -35.48 -31.24
CA ASP A 48 -1.75 -35.24 -31.50
C ASP A 48 -2.18 -35.97 -32.78
N SER A 49 -3.36 -36.59 -32.75
CA SER A 49 -3.96 -37.22 -33.93
C SER A 49 -5.47 -37.03 -33.90
N TYR A 50 -5.90 -35.90 -34.45
CA TYR A 50 -7.29 -35.50 -34.44
C TYR A 50 -7.88 -35.36 -35.85
N THR A 51 -9.20 -35.41 -35.89
CA THR A 51 -10.05 -35.11 -37.04
C THR A 51 -10.88 -33.88 -36.71
N ILE A 52 -10.87 -32.91 -37.61
CA ILE A 52 -11.64 -31.68 -37.52
C ILE A 52 -12.57 -31.56 -38.72
N ASP A 53 -13.86 -31.35 -38.46
CA ASP A 53 -14.88 -30.98 -39.45
C ASP A 53 -15.23 -29.52 -39.25
N PHE A 54 -15.04 -28.70 -40.29
CA PHE A 54 -15.30 -27.25 -40.25
C PHE A 54 -16.78 -26.88 -40.47
N GLY A 55 -17.66 -27.86 -40.71
CA GLY A 55 -19.10 -27.65 -40.82
C GLY A 55 -19.59 -27.18 -42.19
N ASP A 56 -18.69 -27.01 -43.17
CA ASP A 56 -19.01 -26.67 -44.57
C ASP A 56 -18.77 -27.84 -45.54
N GLY A 57 -18.53 -29.03 -44.99
CA GLY A 57 -18.15 -30.24 -45.73
C GLY A 57 -16.64 -30.45 -45.84
N THR A 58 -15.82 -29.50 -45.35
CA THR A 58 -14.37 -29.66 -45.24
C THR A 58 -14.00 -30.42 -43.97
N VAL A 59 -13.42 -31.61 -44.15
CA VAL A 59 -12.94 -32.47 -43.06
C VAL A 59 -11.46 -32.75 -43.23
N LEU A 60 -10.66 -32.49 -42.20
CA LEU A 60 -9.24 -32.81 -42.14
C LEU A 60 -9.01 -33.92 -41.10
N THR A 61 -8.39 -35.02 -41.50
CA THR A 61 -8.11 -36.19 -40.64
C THR A 61 -6.61 -36.32 -40.35
N ASN A 62 -6.25 -37.00 -39.26
CA ASN A 62 -4.84 -37.23 -38.85
C ASN A 62 -4.04 -35.92 -38.75
N GLN A 63 -4.67 -34.87 -38.22
CA GLN A 63 -4.04 -33.59 -37.98
C GLN A 63 -3.21 -33.63 -36.69
N SER A 64 -2.17 -32.81 -36.67
CA SER A 64 -1.31 -32.52 -35.51
C SER A 64 -1.01 -31.03 -35.50
N GLY A 65 -0.95 -30.39 -34.33
CA GLY A 65 -0.73 -28.95 -34.23
C GLY A 65 -1.90 -28.11 -34.78
N ILE A 66 -1.62 -26.98 -35.42
CA ILE A 66 -2.64 -26.02 -35.86
C ILE A 66 -3.41 -26.50 -37.09
N ALA A 67 -4.73 -26.63 -36.98
CA ALA A 67 -5.62 -26.73 -38.14
C ALA A 67 -6.09 -25.34 -38.57
N SER A 68 -6.28 -25.10 -39.87
CA SER A 68 -6.78 -23.84 -40.40
C SER A 68 -7.69 -24.07 -41.59
N HIS A 69 -8.72 -23.24 -41.73
CA HIS A 69 -9.65 -23.30 -42.85
C HIS A 69 -10.17 -21.90 -43.19
N THR A 70 -10.43 -21.67 -44.48
CA THR A 70 -11.02 -20.41 -44.97
C THR A 70 -12.36 -20.74 -45.63
N TYR A 71 -13.44 -20.19 -45.06
CA TYR A 71 -14.80 -20.37 -45.57
C TYR A 71 -15.03 -19.55 -46.85
N SER A 72 -15.92 -20.04 -47.71
CA SER A 72 -16.28 -19.35 -48.96
C SER A 72 -17.32 -18.25 -48.76
N ASP A 73 -18.15 -18.39 -47.72
CA ASP A 73 -19.25 -17.48 -47.40
C ASP A 73 -19.17 -17.06 -45.93
N GLU A 74 -19.77 -15.91 -45.59
CA GLU A 74 -19.96 -15.51 -44.20
C GLU A 74 -21.06 -16.37 -43.55
N GLY A 75 -20.93 -16.64 -42.26
CA GLY A 75 -21.93 -17.43 -41.54
C GLY A 75 -21.49 -17.90 -40.17
N VAL A 76 -22.40 -18.63 -39.53
CA VAL A 76 -22.10 -19.40 -38.31
C VAL A 76 -21.90 -20.85 -38.72
N TYR A 77 -20.76 -21.42 -38.34
CA TYR A 77 -20.38 -22.79 -38.67
C TYR A 77 -20.21 -23.61 -37.40
N THR A 78 -20.67 -24.87 -37.44
CA THR A 78 -20.46 -25.84 -36.37
C THR A 78 -19.17 -26.60 -36.65
N VAL A 79 -18.19 -26.45 -35.77
CA VAL A 79 -16.91 -27.14 -35.86
C VAL A 79 -16.88 -28.29 -34.88
N THR A 80 -16.50 -29.48 -35.36
CA THR A 80 -16.36 -30.67 -34.50
C THR A 80 -14.93 -31.17 -34.51
N ILE A 81 -14.42 -31.55 -33.34
CA ILE A 81 -13.08 -32.10 -33.16
C ILE A 81 -13.20 -33.44 -32.44
N SER A 82 -12.60 -34.48 -33.00
CA SER A 82 -12.49 -35.81 -32.40
C SER A 82 -11.09 -36.37 -32.61
N GLY A 83 -10.71 -37.40 -31.88
CA GLY A 83 -9.37 -37.97 -31.82
C GLY A 83 -8.64 -37.57 -30.55
N GLU A 84 -7.34 -37.77 -30.56
CA GLU A 84 -6.47 -37.52 -29.41
C GLU A 84 -5.79 -36.16 -29.58
N PHE A 85 -5.96 -35.28 -28.58
CA PHE A 85 -5.23 -34.03 -28.50
C PHE A 85 -5.10 -33.53 -27.05
N SER A 86 -4.00 -32.87 -26.74
CA SER A 86 -3.69 -32.38 -25.38
C SER A 86 -4.60 -31.22 -24.92
N ARG A 87 -4.54 -30.08 -25.63
CA ARG A 87 -5.36 -28.89 -25.36
C ARG A 87 -5.58 -28.06 -26.61
N VAL A 88 -6.67 -27.29 -26.59
CA VAL A 88 -6.92 -26.20 -27.55
C VAL A 88 -6.43 -24.89 -26.93
N MET A 89 -5.89 -23.98 -27.74
CA MET A 89 -5.52 -22.62 -27.35
C MET A 89 -6.09 -21.63 -28.38
N ILE A 90 -7.35 -21.21 -28.19
CA ILE A 90 -8.12 -20.47 -29.19
C ILE A 90 -7.46 -19.13 -29.55
N HIS A 91 -6.92 -18.44 -28.55
CA HIS A 91 -6.19 -17.18 -28.77
C HIS A 91 -4.69 -17.44 -28.88
N GLN A 92 -4.11 -17.01 -30.00
CA GLN A 92 -2.66 -16.96 -30.18
C GLN A 92 -2.18 -15.51 -30.11
N VAL A 93 -1.08 -15.27 -29.39
CA VAL A 93 -0.51 -13.91 -29.22
C VAL A 93 -0.19 -13.24 -30.56
N THR A 94 0.01 -14.04 -31.63
CA THR A 94 0.33 -13.56 -32.98
C THR A 94 -0.88 -13.33 -33.89
N ASP A 95 -2.08 -13.80 -33.52
CA ASP A 95 -3.31 -13.61 -34.30
C ASP A 95 -4.53 -13.51 -33.35
N SER A 96 -5.03 -12.30 -33.14
CA SER A 96 -6.15 -12.02 -32.25
C SER A 96 -7.52 -12.37 -32.86
N SER A 97 -7.59 -12.96 -34.05
CA SER A 97 -8.84 -13.05 -34.81
C SER A 97 -9.77 -14.21 -34.40
N ASN A 98 -9.30 -15.25 -33.71
CA ASN A 98 -10.14 -16.42 -33.39
C ASN A 98 -11.00 -16.24 -32.13
N SER A 99 -10.47 -15.55 -31.12
CA SER A 99 -11.16 -15.39 -29.83
C SER A 99 -12.50 -14.64 -29.96
N ASP A 100 -12.60 -13.72 -30.91
CA ASP A 100 -13.84 -13.00 -31.20
C ASP A 100 -14.83 -13.83 -32.04
N LYS A 101 -14.36 -14.89 -32.70
CA LYS A 101 -15.15 -15.70 -33.64
C LYS A 101 -15.84 -16.87 -32.96
N ILE A 102 -15.24 -17.49 -31.95
CA ILE A 102 -15.92 -18.57 -31.20
C ILE A 102 -17.13 -18.01 -30.45
N LEU A 103 -18.28 -18.66 -30.58
CA LEU A 103 -19.54 -18.23 -29.98
C LEU A 103 -20.03 -19.16 -28.87
N THR A 104 -20.05 -20.47 -29.13
CA THR A 104 -20.65 -21.44 -28.21
C THR A 104 -19.81 -22.70 -28.10
N ILE A 105 -19.83 -23.32 -26.91
CA ILE A 105 -19.52 -24.73 -26.70
C ILE A 105 -20.85 -25.47 -26.63
N GLU A 106 -21.14 -26.29 -27.65
CA GLU A 106 -22.37 -27.06 -27.76
C GLU A 106 -22.24 -28.45 -27.13
N GLN A 107 -21.02 -28.99 -27.04
CA GLN A 107 -20.72 -30.29 -26.45
C GLN A 107 -19.24 -30.38 -26.08
N TRP A 108 -18.92 -30.94 -24.91
CA TRP A 108 -17.54 -31.24 -24.51
C TRP A 108 -17.03 -32.56 -25.09
N GLY A 109 -17.92 -33.55 -25.16
CA GLY A 109 -17.63 -34.91 -25.60
C GLY A 109 -16.82 -35.71 -24.58
N ASP A 110 -16.23 -36.82 -25.03
CA ASP A 110 -15.35 -37.68 -24.24
C ASP A 110 -13.85 -37.39 -24.50
N THR A 111 -13.56 -36.14 -24.91
CA THR A 111 -12.18 -35.62 -25.08
C THR A 111 -11.39 -35.74 -23.77
N GLN A 112 -10.22 -36.36 -23.83
CA GLN A 112 -9.31 -36.52 -22.69
C GLN A 112 -8.37 -35.31 -22.58
N TRP A 113 -8.82 -34.26 -21.88
CA TRP A 113 -8.03 -33.04 -21.71
C TRP A 113 -6.85 -33.26 -20.76
N THR A 114 -5.64 -32.94 -21.19
CA THR A 114 -4.44 -32.98 -20.31
C THR A 114 -4.16 -31.61 -19.68
N SER A 115 -4.63 -30.53 -20.31
CA SER A 115 -4.59 -29.16 -19.77
C SER A 115 -5.76 -28.32 -20.30
N MET A 116 -6.21 -27.35 -19.50
CA MET A 116 -7.16 -26.31 -19.91
C MET A 116 -6.54 -24.90 -19.88
N LYS A 117 -5.20 -24.85 -19.79
CA LYS A 117 -4.46 -23.59 -19.73
C LYS A 117 -4.64 -22.79 -21.02
N ASP A 118 -4.95 -21.50 -20.85
CA ASP A 118 -5.14 -20.50 -21.91
C ASP A 118 -6.21 -20.87 -22.97
N THR A 119 -7.05 -21.89 -22.72
CA THR A 119 -7.90 -22.48 -23.77
C THR A 119 -8.86 -21.49 -24.40
N PHE A 120 -9.58 -20.71 -23.59
CA PHE A 120 -10.54 -19.70 -24.04
C PHE A 120 -10.08 -18.28 -23.74
N TYR A 121 -8.77 -18.06 -23.63
CA TYR A 121 -8.18 -16.74 -23.39
C TYR A 121 -8.77 -15.71 -24.38
N LYS A 122 -9.28 -14.58 -23.87
CA LYS A 122 -9.92 -13.47 -24.59
C LYS A 122 -11.17 -13.81 -25.41
N CYS A 123 -11.78 -14.98 -25.23
CA CYS A 123 -12.98 -15.39 -25.96
C CYS A 123 -14.24 -14.69 -25.42
N SER A 124 -14.35 -13.38 -25.64
CA SER A 124 -15.39 -12.53 -25.03
C SER A 124 -16.82 -12.81 -25.50
N ASN A 125 -16.99 -13.46 -26.65
CA ASN A 125 -18.30 -13.84 -27.19
C ASN A 125 -18.73 -15.27 -26.78
N LEU A 126 -17.88 -15.98 -26.05
CA LEU A 126 -18.10 -17.38 -25.67
C LEU A 126 -19.25 -17.54 -24.69
N THR A 127 -20.13 -18.50 -24.97
CA THR A 127 -21.18 -19.01 -24.07
C THR A 127 -21.14 -20.54 -24.04
N ILE A 128 -21.77 -21.17 -23.04
CA ILE A 128 -21.80 -22.64 -22.91
C ILE A 128 -23.25 -23.12 -22.94
N SER A 129 -23.64 -23.76 -24.05
CA SER A 129 -24.94 -24.42 -24.23
C SER A 129 -24.88 -25.94 -24.01
N ALA A 130 -23.68 -26.48 -23.86
CA ALA A 130 -23.40 -27.89 -23.60
C ALA A 130 -24.21 -28.43 -22.40
N LEU A 131 -24.72 -29.66 -22.55
CA LEU A 131 -25.45 -30.38 -21.50
C LEU A 131 -24.57 -31.40 -20.76
N ASP A 132 -23.39 -31.68 -21.31
CA ASP A 132 -22.33 -32.48 -20.73
C ASP A 132 -21.26 -31.60 -20.07
N ASN A 133 -20.38 -32.22 -19.29
CA ASN A 133 -19.25 -31.57 -18.63
C ASN A 133 -17.93 -32.07 -19.23
N PRO A 134 -16.86 -31.27 -19.25
CA PRO A 134 -15.55 -31.75 -19.69
C PRO A 134 -15.04 -32.85 -18.76
N ASP A 135 -14.39 -33.87 -19.34
CA ASP A 135 -13.57 -34.81 -18.56
C ASP A 135 -12.25 -34.13 -18.17
N LEU A 136 -12.19 -33.69 -16.91
CA LEU A 136 -11.05 -32.98 -16.32
C LEU A 136 -10.16 -33.90 -15.48
N THR A 137 -10.37 -35.23 -15.53
CA THR A 137 -9.68 -36.16 -14.64
C THR A 137 -8.15 -36.18 -14.84
N GLN A 138 -7.65 -35.73 -15.99
CA GLN A 138 -6.22 -35.59 -16.27
C GLN A 138 -5.71 -34.14 -16.21
N VAL A 139 -6.59 -33.16 -15.98
CA VAL A 139 -6.24 -31.74 -15.98
C VAL A 139 -5.72 -31.32 -14.60
N SER A 140 -4.48 -30.85 -14.57
CA SER A 140 -3.86 -30.26 -13.37
C SER A 140 -3.69 -28.73 -13.44
N ASP A 141 -3.81 -28.15 -14.64
CA ASP A 141 -3.53 -26.74 -14.94
C ASP A 141 -4.66 -26.11 -15.77
N MET A 142 -5.35 -25.13 -15.18
CA MET A 142 -6.44 -24.34 -15.76
C MET A 142 -6.09 -22.85 -15.84
N ARG A 143 -4.80 -22.51 -15.83
CA ARG A 143 -4.35 -21.11 -15.83
C ARG A 143 -4.95 -20.32 -16.97
N ASN A 144 -5.46 -19.13 -16.66
CA ASN A 144 -6.01 -18.17 -17.61
C ASN A 144 -7.09 -18.73 -18.57
N MET A 145 -7.76 -19.83 -18.23
CA MET A 145 -8.69 -20.52 -19.12
C MET A 145 -9.73 -19.56 -19.75
N PHE A 146 -10.25 -18.60 -18.98
CA PHE A 146 -11.23 -17.60 -19.41
C PHE A 146 -10.73 -16.16 -19.24
N TYR A 147 -9.42 -15.94 -19.22
CA TYR A 147 -8.83 -14.62 -19.02
C TYR A 147 -9.35 -13.61 -20.06
N ASP A 148 -9.78 -12.42 -19.63
CA ASP A 148 -10.40 -11.35 -20.44
C ASP A 148 -11.64 -11.80 -21.24
N CYS A 149 -12.37 -12.83 -20.78
CA CYS A 149 -13.70 -13.13 -21.31
C CYS A 149 -14.76 -12.24 -20.64
N TYR A 150 -14.88 -10.99 -21.08
CA TYR A 150 -15.61 -9.93 -20.37
C TYR A 150 -17.09 -10.23 -20.04
N LEU A 151 -17.76 -10.99 -20.91
CA LEU A 151 -19.19 -11.34 -20.78
C LEU A 151 -19.41 -12.73 -20.16
N PHE A 152 -18.34 -13.46 -19.84
CA PHE A 152 -18.43 -14.85 -19.40
C PHE A 152 -19.10 -14.97 -18.02
N ASN A 153 -20.19 -15.73 -17.96
CA ASN A 153 -20.95 -15.98 -16.73
C ASN A 153 -21.71 -17.32 -16.80
N GLU A 154 -20.99 -18.37 -17.21
CA GLU A 154 -21.56 -19.66 -17.59
C GLU A 154 -21.63 -20.65 -16.41
N PRO A 155 -22.49 -21.68 -16.48
CA PRO A 155 -22.62 -22.69 -15.43
C PRO A 155 -21.45 -23.67 -15.40
N LEU A 156 -20.56 -23.52 -14.41
CA LEU A 156 -19.38 -24.40 -14.21
C LEU A 156 -19.42 -25.23 -12.93
N ASN A 157 -20.46 -25.08 -12.11
CA ASN A 157 -20.52 -25.64 -10.76
C ASN A 157 -20.40 -27.18 -10.71
N ASP A 158 -20.84 -27.86 -11.77
CA ASP A 158 -20.82 -29.33 -11.87
C ASP A 158 -19.50 -29.90 -12.41
N TRP A 159 -18.50 -29.05 -12.65
CA TRP A 159 -17.19 -29.47 -13.13
C TRP A 159 -16.38 -30.17 -12.03
N ASN A 160 -15.79 -31.31 -12.36
CA ASN A 160 -14.91 -32.01 -11.45
C ASN A 160 -13.48 -31.43 -11.51
N VAL A 161 -13.15 -30.54 -10.56
CA VAL A 161 -11.83 -29.90 -10.49
C VAL A 161 -10.89 -30.52 -9.44
N SER A 162 -11.20 -31.71 -8.91
CA SER A 162 -10.47 -32.29 -7.76
C SER A 162 -8.98 -32.57 -8.01
N ASN A 163 -8.55 -32.67 -9.28
CA ASN A 163 -7.16 -32.90 -9.68
C ASN A 163 -6.42 -31.62 -10.08
N VAL A 164 -7.14 -30.48 -10.14
CA VAL A 164 -6.58 -29.20 -10.54
C VAL A 164 -5.74 -28.63 -9.41
N THR A 165 -4.51 -28.23 -9.74
CA THR A 165 -3.57 -27.64 -8.78
C THR A 165 -3.31 -26.15 -9.04
N ASN A 166 -3.62 -25.67 -10.25
CA ASN A 166 -3.36 -24.29 -10.66
C ASN A 166 -4.57 -23.69 -11.39
N VAL A 167 -5.16 -22.66 -10.78
CA VAL A 167 -6.29 -21.87 -11.33
C VAL A 167 -5.91 -20.39 -11.49
N ARG A 168 -4.62 -20.09 -11.52
CA ARG A 168 -4.13 -18.71 -11.58
C ARG A 168 -4.72 -17.99 -12.79
N GLY A 169 -5.35 -16.83 -12.55
CA GLY A 169 -5.93 -15.98 -13.58
C GLY A 169 -7.12 -16.58 -14.33
N MET A 170 -7.71 -17.70 -13.88
CA MET A 170 -8.74 -18.43 -14.62
C MET A 170 -9.90 -17.55 -15.11
N PHE A 171 -10.37 -16.61 -14.27
CA PHE A 171 -11.45 -15.66 -14.58
C PHE A 171 -10.97 -14.20 -14.55
N HIS A 172 -9.66 -13.95 -14.68
CA HIS A 172 -9.16 -12.59 -14.69
C HIS A 172 -9.85 -11.77 -15.79
N GLY A 173 -10.35 -10.57 -15.48
CA GLY A 173 -11.02 -9.70 -16.44
C GLY A 173 -12.44 -10.15 -16.84
N CYS A 174 -12.99 -11.22 -16.26
CA CYS A 174 -14.39 -11.62 -16.50
C CYS A 174 -15.37 -10.71 -15.74
N TYR A 175 -15.56 -9.46 -16.21
CA TYR A 175 -16.37 -8.44 -15.53
C TYR A 175 -17.78 -8.90 -15.12
N SER A 176 -18.39 -9.77 -15.94
CA SER A 176 -19.77 -10.25 -15.74
C SER A 176 -19.87 -11.52 -14.90
N PHE A 177 -18.74 -12.15 -14.53
CA PHE A 177 -18.73 -13.45 -13.86
C PHE A 177 -19.29 -13.35 -12.44
N ASN A 178 -20.35 -14.12 -12.18
CA ASN A 178 -21.03 -14.22 -10.90
C ASN A 178 -21.78 -15.56 -10.78
N HIS A 179 -21.32 -16.61 -11.47
CA HIS A 179 -21.96 -17.92 -11.41
C HIS A 179 -21.46 -18.71 -10.17
N PRO A 180 -22.32 -19.47 -9.46
CA PRO A 180 -21.90 -20.33 -8.37
C PRO A 180 -20.80 -21.33 -8.76
N LEU A 181 -19.86 -21.57 -7.82
CA LEU A 181 -18.78 -22.57 -7.89
C LEU A 181 -18.65 -23.35 -6.55
N ASN A 182 -19.72 -23.38 -5.75
CA ASN A 182 -19.70 -23.97 -4.41
C ASN A 182 -19.50 -25.49 -4.42
N ASP A 183 -19.76 -26.20 -5.51
CA ASP A 183 -19.61 -27.66 -5.56
C ASP A 183 -18.21 -28.10 -6.00
N TRP A 184 -17.31 -27.15 -6.28
CA TRP A 184 -15.92 -27.44 -6.61
C TRP A 184 -15.14 -27.98 -5.40
N ASP A 185 -14.46 -29.11 -5.60
CA ASP A 185 -13.42 -29.58 -4.69
C ASP A 185 -12.09 -28.89 -5.01
N VAL A 186 -11.79 -27.82 -4.27
CA VAL A 186 -10.58 -27.03 -4.42
C VAL A 186 -9.42 -27.50 -3.55
N SER A 187 -9.55 -28.64 -2.86
CA SER A 187 -8.57 -29.10 -1.87
C SER A 187 -7.19 -29.40 -2.46
N SER A 188 -7.09 -29.65 -3.77
CA SER A 188 -5.81 -29.87 -4.48
C SER A 188 -5.14 -28.58 -4.99
N ILE A 189 -5.82 -27.43 -4.93
CA ILE A 189 -5.32 -26.17 -5.50
C ILE A 189 -4.17 -25.61 -4.64
N ILE A 190 -3.10 -25.18 -5.33
CA ILE A 190 -1.89 -24.60 -4.72
C ILE A 190 -1.75 -23.10 -5.04
N ASP A 191 -2.15 -22.69 -6.26
CA ASP A 191 -2.03 -21.30 -6.75
C ASP A 191 -3.40 -20.79 -7.25
N MET A 192 -3.93 -19.79 -6.53
CA MET A 192 -5.18 -19.09 -6.83
C MET A 192 -4.93 -17.61 -7.20
N GLY A 193 -3.68 -17.24 -7.48
CA GLY A 193 -3.34 -15.86 -7.79
C GLY A 193 -4.16 -15.33 -8.97
N TYR A 194 -4.66 -14.10 -8.89
CA TYR A 194 -5.43 -13.42 -9.93
C TYR A 194 -6.72 -14.14 -10.37
N MET A 195 -7.17 -15.22 -9.69
CA MET A 195 -8.25 -16.09 -10.17
C MET A 195 -9.51 -15.31 -10.56
N PHE A 196 -9.93 -14.36 -9.74
CA PHE A 196 -11.09 -13.50 -10.00
C PHE A 196 -10.74 -12.03 -10.21
N SER A 197 -9.46 -11.72 -10.43
CA SER A 197 -9.02 -10.32 -10.57
C SER A 197 -9.81 -9.63 -11.70
N GLY A 198 -10.52 -8.55 -11.40
CA GLY A 198 -11.36 -7.80 -12.34
C GLY A 198 -12.77 -8.36 -12.52
N CYS A 199 -13.19 -9.39 -11.78
CA CYS A 199 -14.59 -9.87 -11.81
C CYS A 199 -15.52 -8.91 -11.04
N SER A 200 -15.80 -7.73 -11.61
CA SER A 200 -16.53 -6.65 -10.92
C SER A 200 -17.95 -7.01 -10.47
N SER A 201 -18.60 -7.98 -11.13
CA SER A 201 -19.94 -8.47 -10.75
C SER A 201 -19.92 -9.61 -9.72
N LEU A 202 -18.75 -10.14 -9.36
CA LEU A 202 -18.64 -11.31 -8.49
C LEU A 202 -19.13 -11.02 -7.08
N ASN A 203 -20.06 -11.83 -6.59
CA ASN A 203 -20.53 -11.78 -5.21
C ASN A 203 -21.03 -13.16 -4.73
N GLN A 204 -20.33 -14.23 -5.13
CA GLN A 204 -20.68 -15.62 -4.82
C GLN A 204 -20.06 -16.10 -3.50
N ILE A 205 -20.71 -17.10 -2.90
CA ILE A 205 -20.31 -17.69 -1.62
C ILE A 205 -19.27 -18.78 -1.86
N PHE A 206 -18.12 -18.66 -1.19
CA PHE A 206 -16.99 -19.61 -1.28
C PHE A 206 -16.56 -20.16 0.09
N ASN A 207 -17.36 -19.99 1.14
CA ASN A 207 -16.97 -20.31 2.51
C ASN A 207 -16.79 -21.83 2.77
N ASN A 208 -17.26 -22.68 1.86
CA ASN A 208 -17.14 -24.14 1.95
C ASN A 208 -15.88 -24.71 1.27
N TRP A 209 -15.10 -23.86 0.61
CA TRP A 209 -13.86 -24.26 -0.04
C TRP A 209 -12.77 -24.63 0.98
N ASP A 210 -12.14 -25.79 0.78
CA ASP A 210 -10.93 -26.16 1.51
C ASP A 210 -9.70 -25.53 0.85
N VAL A 211 -9.31 -24.37 1.35
CA VAL A 211 -8.16 -23.59 0.83
C VAL A 211 -6.85 -23.90 1.56
N SER A 212 -6.79 -24.94 2.40
CA SER A 212 -5.66 -25.21 3.29
C SER A 212 -4.33 -25.53 2.57
N ASN A 213 -4.39 -25.99 1.32
CA ASN A 213 -3.22 -26.27 0.48
C ASN A 213 -2.74 -25.08 -0.38
N ILE A 214 -3.50 -23.97 -0.40
CA ILE A 214 -3.15 -22.79 -1.20
C ILE A 214 -1.98 -22.05 -0.56
N THR A 215 -0.97 -21.72 -1.38
CA THR A 215 0.25 -21.01 -0.94
C THR A 215 0.35 -19.59 -1.50
N ASN A 216 -0.35 -19.30 -2.61
CA ASN A 216 -0.40 -17.99 -3.27
C ASN A 216 -1.87 -17.55 -3.48
N MET A 217 -2.22 -16.39 -2.92
CA MET A 217 -3.53 -15.72 -3.11
C MET A 217 -3.38 -14.28 -3.65
N ASP A 218 -2.26 -13.99 -4.32
CA ASP A 218 -1.97 -12.65 -4.84
C ASP A 218 -3.08 -12.20 -5.80
N ALA A 219 -3.66 -11.03 -5.57
CA ALA A 219 -4.71 -10.44 -6.40
C ALA A 219 -5.94 -11.33 -6.64
N ALA A 220 -6.19 -12.36 -5.81
CA ALA A 220 -7.25 -13.34 -6.06
C ALA A 220 -8.62 -12.69 -6.28
N PHE A 221 -8.93 -11.59 -5.59
CA PHE A 221 -10.17 -10.81 -5.71
C PHE A 221 -9.94 -9.36 -6.15
N SER A 222 -8.74 -8.98 -6.60
CA SER A 222 -8.44 -7.59 -6.98
C SER A 222 -9.47 -7.04 -7.99
N GLY A 223 -10.06 -5.87 -7.77
CA GLY A 223 -11.07 -5.26 -8.63
C GLY A 223 -12.45 -5.94 -8.60
N CYS A 224 -12.72 -6.88 -7.68
CA CYS A 224 -14.05 -7.43 -7.45
C CYS A 224 -14.94 -6.43 -6.69
N THR A 225 -15.31 -5.33 -7.33
CA THR A 225 -15.97 -4.17 -6.69
C THR A 225 -17.29 -4.50 -6.01
N SER A 226 -18.01 -5.54 -6.44
CA SER A 226 -19.27 -6.01 -5.82
C SER A 226 -19.10 -7.08 -4.74
N PHE A 227 -17.89 -7.61 -4.53
CA PHE A 227 -17.68 -8.76 -3.66
C PHE A 227 -17.80 -8.39 -2.18
N ASN A 228 -18.69 -9.06 -1.45
CA ASN A 228 -18.88 -8.85 -0.02
C ASN A 228 -19.35 -10.13 0.70
N GLN A 229 -18.84 -11.29 0.29
CA GLN A 229 -19.16 -12.58 0.91
C GLN A 229 -18.13 -12.98 1.97
N SER A 230 -18.58 -13.72 2.98
CA SER A 230 -17.73 -14.13 4.10
C SER A 230 -16.66 -15.14 3.66
N LEU A 231 -15.42 -14.88 4.07
CA LEU A 231 -14.27 -15.76 3.89
C LEU A 231 -13.60 -16.14 5.24
N ASN A 232 -14.24 -15.80 6.37
CA ASN A 232 -13.63 -15.92 7.70
C ASN A 232 -13.35 -17.37 8.13
N ASP A 233 -13.96 -18.35 7.46
CA ASP A 233 -13.79 -19.78 7.76
C ASP A 233 -12.64 -20.44 6.97
N TRP A 234 -12.00 -19.69 6.06
CA TRP A 234 -10.87 -20.17 5.28
C TRP A 234 -9.64 -20.44 6.15
N ASP A 235 -9.05 -21.63 6.00
CA ASP A 235 -7.73 -21.94 6.56
C ASP A 235 -6.63 -21.40 5.63
N VAL A 236 -6.21 -20.16 5.87
CA VAL A 236 -5.13 -19.51 5.12
C VAL A 236 -3.74 -19.76 5.70
N SER A 237 -3.59 -20.73 6.61
CA SER A 237 -2.31 -20.95 7.32
C SER A 237 -1.17 -21.39 6.40
N GLY A 238 -1.47 -21.95 5.23
CA GLY A 238 -0.48 -22.31 4.20
C GLY A 238 -0.02 -21.14 3.32
N VAL A 239 -0.72 -19.99 3.36
CA VAL A 239 -0.48 -18.88 2.44
C VAL A 239 0.77 -18.10 2.82
N THR A 240 1.61 -17.81 1.83
CA THR A 240 2.88 -17.08 2.00
C THR A 240 2.87 -15.67 1.41
N SER A 241 1.94 -15.40 0.47
CA SER A 241 1.77 -14.10 -0.19
C SER A 241 0.28 -13.81 -0.42
N MET A 242 -0.13 -12.58 -0.05
CA MET A 242 -1.48 -12.04 -0.22
C MET A 242 -1.42 -10.63 -0.85
N GLU A 243 -0.43 -10.37 -1.71
CA GLU A 243 -0.27 -9.05 -2.33
C GLU A 243 -1.52 -8.73 -3.16
N GLN A 244 -2.09 -7.53 -3.00
CA GLN A 244 -3.25 -7.05 -3.76
C GLN A 244 -4.54 -7.90 -3.62
N MET A 245 -4.62 -8.84 -2.67
CA MET A 245 -5.71 -9.84 -2.62
C MET A 245 -7.11 -9.23 -2.75
N PHE A 246 -7.37 -8.12 -2.06
CA PHE A 246 -8.64 -7.37 -2.11
C PHE A 246 -8.50 -5.97 -2.67
N GLN A 247 -7.42 -5.66 -3.41
CA GLN A 247 -7.24 -4.33 -3.99
C GLN A 247 -8.50 -3.92 -4.78
N ASP A 248 -8.97 -2.68 -4.63
CA ASP A 248 -10.14 -2.10 -5.31
C ASP A 248 -11.43 -2.94 -5.15
N CYS A 249 -11.59 -3.63 -4.01
CA CYS A 249 -12.84 -4.29 -3.60
C CYS A 249 -13.74 -3.32 -2.82
N ASP A 250 -14.36 -2.36 -3.52
CA ASP A 250 -15.15 -1.27 -2.94
C ASP A 250 -16.19 -1.72 -1.91
N SER A 251 -16.91 -2.82 -2.20
CA SER A 251 -17.99 -3.32 -1.35
C SER A 251 -17.55 -4.20 -0.18
N PHE A 252 -16.28 -4.62 -0.13
CA PHE A 252 -15.84 -5.66 0.79
C PHE A 252 -15.73 -5.13 2.23
N ASN A 253 -16.49 -5.73 3.15
CA ASN A 253 -16.46 -5.38 4.57
C ASN A 253 -16.79 -6.58 5.47
N GLN A 254 -16.25 -7.76 5.15
CA GLN A 254 -16.46 -9.00 5.90
C GLN A 254 -15.32 -9.28 6.88
N PRO A 255 -15.62 -9.89 8.05
CA PRO A 255 -14.59 -10.20 9.04
C PRO A 255 -13.56 -11.20 8.49
N LEU A 256 -12.29 -10.99 8.85
CA LEU A 256 -11.15 -11.85 8.53
C LEU A 256 -10.32 -12.20 9.78
N ASN A 257 -10.89 -11.97 10.97
CA ASN A 257 -10.17 -12.04 12.24
C ASN A 257 -9.78 -13.49 12.66
N ASN A 258 -10.35 -14.51 12.00
CA ASN A 258 -10.01 -15.92 12.23
C ASN A 258 -8.81 -16.40 11.40
N TRP A 259 -8.37 -15.61 10.42
CA TRP A 259 -7.27 -15.99 9.54
C TRP A 259 -5.96 -16.12 10.30
N ASN A 260 -5.27 -17.23 10.09
CA ASN A 260 -3.89 -17.41 10.54
C ASN A 260 -2.92 -16.95 9.45
N VAL A 261 -2.48 -15.68 9.54
CA VAL A 261 -1.54 -15.08 8.57
C VAL A 261 -0.07 -15.23 8.96
N SER A 262 0.27 -16.10 9.91
CA SER A 262 1.63 -16.17 10.47
C SER A 262 2.71 -16.57 9.46
N ASN A 263 2.36 -17.17 8.33
CA ASN A 263 3.30 -17.55 7.27
C ASN A 263 3.41 -16.51 6.13
N VAL A 264 2.58 -15.46 6.17
CA VAL A 264 2.58 -14.43 5.12
C VAL A 264 3.80 -13.54 5.28
N THR A 265 4.51 -13.31 4.17
CA THR A 265 5.72 -12.48 4.11
C THR A 265 5.49 -11.13 3.43
N SER A 266 4.42 -11.00 2.65
CA SER A 266 4.07 -9.75 1.94
C SER A 266 2.56 -9.52 1.95
N MET A 267 2.17 -8.30 2.34
CA MET A 267 0.77 -7.83 2.36
C MET A 267 0.61 -6.52 1.57
N LYS A 268 1.48 -6.29 0.57
CA LYS A 268 1.45 -5.07 -0.24
C LYS A 268 0.08 -4.90 -0.86
N GLN A 269 -0.47 -3.70 -0.74
CA GLN A 269 -1.75 -3.32 -1.37
C GLN A 269 -2.94 -4.22 -1.04
N MET A 270 -2.89 -5.05 0.01
CA MET A 270 -3.89 -6.08 0.28
C MET A 270 -5.32 -5.52 0.35
N PHE A 271 -5.51 -4.34 0.93
CA PHE A 271 -6.79 -3.61 1.06
C PHE A 271 -6.74 -2.22 0.40
N SER A 272 -5.82 -2.03 -0.55
CA SER A 272 -5.68 -0.78 -1.30
C SER A 272 -6.98 -0.49 -2.07
N GLY A 273 -7.62 0.65 -1.87
CA GLY A 273 -8.87 1.03 -2.53
C GLY A 273 -10.14 0.37 -1.94
N CYS A 274 -10.05 -0.36 -0.82
CA CYS A 274 -11.24 -0.92 -0.16
C CYS A 274 -12.02 0.16 0.62
N ASP A 275 -12.82 0.97 -0.09
CA ASP A 275 -13.51 2.13 0.46
C ASP A 275 -14.46 1.85 1.64
N LEU A 276 -15.01 0.63 1.76
CA LEU A 276 -15.94 0.26 2.84
C LEU A 276 -15.32 -0.64 3.92
N PHE A 277 -14.06 -1.06 3.75
CA PHE A 277 -13.46 -2.05 4.66
C PHE A 277 -13.11 -1.43 6.02
N ASN A 278 -13.71 -1.95 7.09
CA ASN A 278 -13.47 -1.47 8.45
C ASN A 278 -13.59 -2.61 9.50
N GLN A 279 -12.95 -3.74 9.23
CA GLN A 279 -13.04 -4.95 10.07
C GLN A 279 -11.80 -5.15 10.95
N PRO A 280 -11.96 -5.72 12.16
CA PRO A 280 -10.86 -5.86 13.10
C PRO A 280 -9.79 -6.84 12.59
N LEU A 281 -8.53 -6.40 12.57
CA LEU A 281 -7.36 -7.18 12.18
C LEU A 281 -6.31 -7.32 13.29
N ASN A 282 -6.56 -6.78 14.48
CA ASN A 282 -5.59 -6.72 15.58
C ASN A 282 -5.19 -8.09 16.15
N SER A 283 -5.88 -9.18 15.76
CA SER A 283 -5.57 -10.56 16.15
C SER A 283 -4.54 -11.23 15.22
N TRP A 284 -4.22 -10.62 14.09
CA TRP A 284 -3.29 -11.19 13.12
C TRP A 284 -1.86 -11.21 13.65
N ASN A 285 -1.19 -12.35 13.47
CA ASN A 285 0.25 -12.46 13.70
C ASN A 285 1.01 -12.07 12.42
N VAL A 286 1.53 -10.85 12.38
CA VAL A 286 2.25 -10.30 11.22
C VAL A 286 3.78 -10.31 11.39
N SER A 287 4.33 -11.07 12.35
CA SER A 287 5.75 -11.03 12.71
C SER A 287 6.71 -11.43 11.58
N ASN A 288 6.21 -12.14 10.56
CA ASN A 288 6.97 -12.59 9.39
C ASN A 288 6.82 -11.69 8.17
N VAL A 289 5.99 -10.64 8.25
CA VAL A 289 5.75 -9.73 7.13
C VAL A 289 6.94 -8.78 6.96
N ILE A 290 7.46 -8.69 5.74
CA ILE A 290 8.61 -7.86 5.36
C ILE A 290 8.13 -6.55 4.72
N SER A 291 6.99 -6.58 4.00
CA SER A 291 6.45 -5.41 3.30
C SER A 291 4.94 -5.29 3.46
N MET A 292 4.51 -4.10 3.87
CA MET A 292 3.10 -3.69 3.99
C MET A 292 2.82 -2.41 3.18
N SER A 293 3.63 -2.15 2.15
CA SER A 293 3.53 -0.93 1.36
C SER A 293 2.13 -0.80 0.75
N SER A 294 1.51 0.37 0.89
CA SER A 294 0.17 0.68 0.39
C SER A 294 -0.95 -0.26 0.88
N MET A 295 -0.77 -1.02 1.97
CA MET A 295 -1.74 -2.02 2.42
C MET A 295 -3.16 -1.47 2.57
N PHE A 296 -3.32 -0.24 3.08
CA PHE A 296 -4.60 0.46 3.24
C PHE A 296 -4.67 1.74 2.40
N TRP A 297 -3.88 1.85 1.33
CA TRP A 297 -3.93 3.04 0.46
C TRP A 297 -5.37 3.30 -0.01
N SER A 298 -5.89 4.51 0.21
CA SER A 298 -7.27 4.88 -0.11
C SER A 298 -8.38 4.02 0.54
N ALA A 299 -8.11 3.30 1.64
CA ALA A 299 -9.17 2.68 2.45
C ALA A 299 -9.83 3.72 3.37
N THR A 300 -10.65 4.60 2.78
CA THR A 300 -11.07 5.88 3.36
C THR A 300 -11.78 5.79 4.72
N VAL A 301 -12.49 4.68 5.00
CA VAL A 301 -13.22 4.47 6.26
C VAL A 301 -12.49 3.61 7.30
N PHE A 302 -11.33 3.04 6.96
CA PHE A 302 -10.62 2.11 7.84
C PHE A 302 -10.14 2.82 9.11
N ASN A 303 -10.57 2.32 10.27
CA ASN A 303 -10.22 2.91 11.57
C ASN A 303 -10.20 1.86 12.70
N GLN A 304 -9.60 0.69 12.43
CA GLN A 304 -9.50 -0.41 13.40
C GLN A 304 -8.13 -0.46 14.07
N PRO A 305 -8.05 -0.87 15.35
CA PRO A 305 -6.79 -0.93 16.07
C PRO A 305 -5.84 -1.96 15.45
N LEU A 306 -4.55 -1.60 15.37
CA LEU A 306 -3.46 -2.44 14.86
C LEU A 306 -2.26 -2.51 15.84
N ASN A 307 -2.46 -2.01 17.06
CA ASN A 307 -1.40 -1.81 18.05
C ASN A 307 -0.78 -3.13 18.57
N ASN A 308 -1.41 -4.29 18.33
CA ASN A 308 -0.89 -5.61 18.73
C ASN A 308 0.01 -6.24 17.67
N TRP A 309 0.12 -5.64 16.48
CA TRP A 309 0.97 -6.16 15.42
C TRP A 309 2.45 -6.06 15.80
N ASP A 310 3.16 -7.19 15.69
CA ASP A 310 4.61 -7.21 15.71
C ASP A 310 5.14 -6.88 14.31
N VAL A 311 5.49 -5.61 14.10
CA VAL A 311 6.03 -5.11 12.83
C VAL A 311 7.56 -5.06 12.81
N SER A 312 8.23 -5.72 13.77
CA SER A 312 9.70 -5.63 13.90
C SER A 312 10.47 -6.19 12.71
N SER A 313 9.87 -7.02 11.86
CA SER A 313 10.46 -7.56 10.63
C SER A 313 10.21 -6.68 9.39
N VAL A 314 9.36 -5.66 9.48
CA VAL A 314 8.93 -4.86 8.32
C VAL A 314 10.03 -3.90 7.90
N ILE A 315 10.29 -3.85 6.59
CA ILE A 315 11.29 -2.97 5.96
C ILE A 315 10.62 -1.80 5.22
N ASP A 316 9.43 -2.02 4.65
CA ASP A 316 8.73 -1.05 3.80
C ASP A 316 7.27 -0.84 4.24
N MET A 317 6.97 0.39 4.68
CA MET A 317 5.64 0.89 5.07
C MET A 317 5.20 2.07 4.20
N GLY A 318 5.83 2.28 3.03
CA GLY A 318 5.49 3.39 2.14
C GLY A 318 4.00 3.36 1.77
N GLN A 319 3.35 4.53 1.80
CA GLN A 319 1.93 4.72 1.47
C GLN A 319 0.92 3.88 2.28
N MET A 320 1.32 3.22 3.37
CA MET A 320 0.46 2.25 4.08
C MET A 320 -0.92 2.80 4.46
N PHE A 321 -1.01 4.05 4.93
CA PHE A 321 -2.25 4.75 5.30
C PHE A 321 -2.49 6.01 4.47
N ASN A 322 -1.94 6.08 3.26
CA ASN A 322 -2.16 7.23 2.40
C ASN A 322 -3.63 7.31 1.98
N ILE A 323 -4.26 8.48 2.09
CA ILE A 323 -5.70 8.69 1.81
C ILE A 323 -6.61 7.83 2.73
N CYS A 324 -6.11 7.36 3.88
CA CYS A 324 -6.94 6.78 4.94
C CYS A 324 -7.58 7.91 5.77
N ASP A 325 -8.63 8.55 5.24
CA ASP A 325 -9.24 9.73 5.86
C ASP A 325 -9.68 9.53 7.32
N SER A 326 -10.24 8.35 7.64
CA SER A 326 -10.79 8.05 8.96
C SER A 326 -9.79 7.49 9.97
N PHE A 327 -8.59 7.09 9.53
CA PHE A 327 -7.66 6.35 10.37
C PHE A 327 -7.07 7.23 11.48
N ASN A 328 -7.32 6.85 12.74
CA ASN A 328 -6.83 7.58 13.91
C ASN A 328 -6.60 6.64 15.11
N GLN A 329 -5.94 5.50 14.88
CA GLN A 329 -5.65 4.49 15.91
C GLN A 329 -4.19 4.54 16.36
N SER A 330 -3.95 4.21 17.62
CA SER A 330 -2.60 4.26 18.22
C SER A 330 -1.66 3.24 17.58
N LEU A 331 -0.48 3.72 17.17
CA LEU A 331 0.60 2.90 16.61
C LEU A 331 1.93 3.03 17.38
N ASN A 332 1.95 3.78 18.50
CA ASN A 332 3.17 4.09 19.25
C ASN A 332 3.89 2.84 19.78
N SER A 333 3.18 1.70 19.93
CA SER A 333 3.75 0.43 20.38
C SER A 333 4.51 -0.36 19.31
N TRP A 334 4.49 0.08 18.05
CA TRP A 334 5.18 -0.58 16.96
C TRP A 334 6.70 -0.43 17.07
N ASN A 335 7.40 -1.56 16.95
CA ASN A 335 8.85 -1.54 16.76
C ASN A 335 9.18 -1.33 15.28
N VAL A 336 9.52 -0.10 14.89
CA VAL A 336 9.84 0.28 13.51
C VAL A 336 11.34 0.39 13.22
N SER A 337 12.20 -0.12 14.11
CA SER A 337 13.66 0.06 14.03
C SER A 337 14.32 -0.52 12.76
N ASN A 338 13.63 -1.44 12.07
CA ASN A 338 14.09 -2.04 10.80
C ASN A 338 13.47 -1.41 9.55
N VAL A 339 12.53 -0.48 9.71
CA VAL A 339 11.86 0.18 8.59
C VAL A 339 12.83 1.16 7.93
N THR A 340 12.92 1.09 6.61
CA THR A 340 13.77 1.98 5.81
C THR A 340 12.94 2.97 4.97
N ASN A 341 11.70 2.61 4.64
CA ASN A 341 10.79 3.42 3.81
C ASN A 341 9.45 3.68 4.51
N MET A 342 9.16 4.96 4.78
CA MET A 342 7.89 5.48 5.29
C MET A 342 7.33 6.60 4.37
N GLY A 343 7.79 6.66 3.12
CA GLY A 343 7.36 7.68 2.17
C GLY A 343 5.84 7.67 1.98
N ILE A 344 5.20 8.83 2.11
CA ILE A 344 3.74 9.03 1.95
C ILE A 344 2.91 8.20 2.97
N MET A 345 3.50 7.63 4.03
CA MET A 345 2.80 6.68 4.92
C MET A 345 1.45 7.19 5.46
N PHE A 346 1.38 8.46 5.88
CA PHE A 346 0.16 9.14 6.35
C PHE A 346 -0.24 10.31 5.44
N GLY A 347 0.24 10.34 4.19
CA GLY A 347 -0.12 11.41 3.26
C GLY A 347 -1.64 11.45 3.08
N TYR A 348 -2.27 12.61 3.16
CA TYR A 348 -3.73 12.78 3.09
C TYR A 348 -4.54 11.99 4.15
N ALA A 349 -3.93 11.44 5.20
CA ALA A 349 -4.65 10.82 6.32
C ALA A 349 -5.22 11.93 7.23
N SER A 350 -6.33 12.55 6.80
CA SER A 350 -6.82 13.82 7.33
C SER A 350 -7.19 13.79 8.82
N SER A 351 -7.63 12.64 9.37
CA SER A 351 -7.98 12.49 10.78
C SER A 351 -6.83 12.02 11.69
N PHE A 352 -5.70 11.60 11.13
CA PHE A 352 -4.65 10.96 11.92
C PHE A 352 -3.96 11.96 12.87
N ASN A 353 -4.02 11.68 14.18
CA ASN A 353 -3.40 12.51 15.22
C ASN A 353 -3.06 11.67 16.46
N GLN A 354 -2.32 10.57 16.27
CA GLN A 354 -1.88 9.67 17.35
C GLN A 354 -0.37 9.76 17.59
N PRO A 355 0.10 9.57 18.84
CA PRO A 355 1.51 9.68 19.17
C PRO A 355 2.35 8.64 18.42
N LEU A 356 3.53 9.07 17.99
CA LEU A 356 4.56 8.27 17.30
C LEU A 356 5.96 8.51 17.90
N ASN A 357 6.04 9.16 19.05
CA ASN A 357 7.29 9.61 19.65
C ASN A 357 8.16 8.44 20.16
N ASP A 358 7.59 7.25 20.36
CA ASP A 358 8.33 6.05 20.80
C ASP A 358 9.00 5.30 19.64
N TRP A 359 8.77 5.72 18.39
CA TRP A 359 9.33 5.09 17.20
C TRP A 359 10.84 5.36 17.06
N ASP A 360 11.63 4.28 16.97
CA ASP A 360 13.01 4.34 16.52
C ASP A 360 13.07 4.43 15.00
N VAL A 361 13.21 5.66 14.49
CA VAL A 361 13.29 5.95 13.05
C VAL A 361 14.73 6.04 12.52
N SER A 362 15.74 5.65 13.31
CA SER A 362 17.15 5.83 12.95
C SER A 362 17.58 5.06 11.69
N SER A 363 16.86 4.00 11.31
CA SER A 363 17.08 3.24 10.07
C SER A 363 16.34 3.78 8.85
N VAL A 364 15.43 4.74 9.02
CA VAL A 364 14.61 5.26 7.94
C VAL A 364 15.46 6.14 7.03
N ILE A 365 15.39 5.87 5.73
CA ILE A 365 16.08 6.65 4.69
C ILE A 365 15.11 7.48 3.83
N ASN A 366 13.80 7.20 3.90
CA ASN A 366 12.78 7.88 3.10
C ASN A 366 11.49 8.14 3.90
N MET A 367 11.15 9.43 4.07
CA MET A 367 9.91 9.96 4.65
C MET A 367 9.28 11.04 3.76
N HIS A 368 9.55 11.02 2.43
CA HIS A 368 9.01 12.05 1.54
C HIS A 368 7.49 12.08 1.66
N PHE A 369 6.92 13.26 1.86
CA PHE A 369 5.47 13.45 2.03
C PHE A 369 4.82 12.60 3.15
N MET A 370 5.57 12.11 4.15
CA MET A 370 5.05 11.19 5.18
C MET A 370 3.78 11.68 5.86
N PHE A 371 3.68 12.97 6.17
CA PHE A 371 2.49 13.62 6.75
C PHE A 371 1.86 14.64 5.79
N GLY A 372 2.22 14.64 4.50
CA GLY A 372 1.74 15.65 3.56
C GLY A 372 0.20 15.64 3.48
N ASN A 373 -0.45 16.78 3.74
CA ASN A 373 -1.89 16.95 3.88
C ASN A 373 -2.57 16.11 4.99
N ALA A 374 -1.83 15.60 5.98
CA ALA A 374 -2.40 15.09 7.22
C ALA A 374 -2.85 16.27 8.10
N THR A 375 -4.01 16.86 7.78
CA THR A 375 -4.42 18.17 8.29
C THR A 375 -4.61 18.23 9.81
N SER A 376 -4.94 17.11 10.47
CA SER A 376 -5.11 17.03 11.93
C SER A 376 -3.84 16.68 12.70
N PHE A 377 -2.77 16.27 12.04
CA PHE A 377 -1.58 15.75 12.70
C PHE A 377 -0.83 16.83 13.47
N ASN A 378 -0.67 16.67 14.78
CA ASN A 378 0.05 17.59 15.66
C ASN A 378 0.61 16.86 16.90
N GLN A 379 1.45 15.86 16.69
CA GLN A 379 2.04 15.04 17.76
C GLN A 379 3.55 15.24 17.85
N PRO A 380 4.14 15.19 19.05
CA PRO A 380 5.57 15.45 19.25
C PRO A 380 6.43 14.43 18.50
N LEU A 381 7.48 14.91 17.85
CA LEU A 381 8.47 14.12 17.10
C LEU A 381 9.92 14.50 17.47
N ASN A 382 10.10 15.25 18.56
CA ASN A 382 11.38 15.82 18.98
C ASN A 382 12.47 14.77 19.26
N ASP A 383 12.09 13.54 19.59
CA ASP A 383 13.01 12.45 19.95
C ASP A 383 13.42 11.58 18.74
N TRP A 384 12.90 11.87 17.54
CA TRP A 384 13.25 11.11 16.33
C TRP A 384 14.69 11.39 15.86
N ASP A 385 15.46 10.33 15.64
CA ASP A 385 16.74 10.40 14.93
C ASP A 385 16.52 10.31 13.42
N VAL A 386 16.52 11.47 12.77
CA VAL A 386 16.33 11.61 11.32
C VAL A 386 17.64 11.73 10.53
N SER A 387 18.78 11.47 11.19
CA SER A 387 20.11 11.73 10.60
C SER A 387 20.47 10.82 9.44
N SER A 388 19.78 9.68 9.29
CA SER A 388 19.96 8.73 8.18
C SER A 388 19.26 9.15 6.87
N ILE A 389 18.35 10.12 6.92
CA ILE A 389 17.54 10.50 5.76
C ILE A 389 18.35 11.42 4.84
N MET A 390 18.45 11.03 3.56
CA MET A 390 19.31 11.69 2.58
C MET A 390 18.57 12.08 1.29
N GLY A 391 19.15 12.97 0.52
CA GLY A 391 18.61 13.37 -0.79
C GLY A 391 17.15 13.85 -0.70
N GLY A 392 16.26 13.26 -1.51
CA GLY A 392 14.83 13.61 -1.54
C GLY A 392 13.98 13.09 -0.37
N GLY A 393 14.58 12.43 0.63
CA GLY A 393 13.85 11.68 1.65
C GLY A 393 12.97 12.50 2.60
N MET A 394 13.05 13.83 2.62
CA MET A 394 12.14 14.71 3.41
C MET A 394 11.31 15.67 2.55
N VAL A 395 11.37 15.53 1.23
CA VAL A 395 10.63 16.42 0.33
C VAL A 395 9.15 16.39 0.69
N ALA A 396 8.60 17.57 0.96
CA ALA A 396 7.20 17.77 1.29
C ALA A 396 6.66 17.00 2.52
N MET A 397 7.52 16.55 3.46
CA MET A 397 7.12 15.74 4.62
C MET A 397 5.92 16.30 5.39
N PHE A 398 5.87 17.62 5.64
CA PHE A 398 4.77 18.29 6.36
C PHE A 398 3.92 19.20 5.47
N ARG A 399 4.07 19.12 4.14
CA ARG A 399 3.34 19.99 3.21
C ARG A 399 1.84 19.90 3.44
N GLY A 400 1.16 20.99 3.76
CA GLY A 400 -0.29 21.02 4.00
C GLY A 400 -0.75 20.39 5.32
N SER A 401 0.17 20.04 6.22
CA SER A 401 -0.15 19.59 7.60
C SER A 401 -0.60 20.79 8.44
N ALA A 402 -1.83 21.27 8.20
CA ALA A 402 -2.30 22.55 8.70
C ALA A 402 -2.30 22.69 10.25
N SER A 403 -2.41 21.58 10.99
CA SER A 403 -2.36 21.60 12.46
C SER A 403 -0.96 21.38 13.04
N PHE A 404 0.04 21.02 12.24
CA PHE A 404 1.35 20.63 12.74
C PHE A 404 2.11 21.85 13.29
N ASN A 405 2.23 21.92 14.63
CA ASN A 405 2.91 22.99 15.35
C ASN A 405 3.78 22.42 16.49
N GLN A 406 4.71 21.51 16.15
CA GLN A 406 5.63 20.91 17.11
C GLN A 406 7.05 21.41 16.89
N ASP A 407 7.80 21.53 17.98
CA ASP A 407 9.23 21.86 17.91
C ASP A 407 10.04 20.64 17.44
N ILE A 408 10.69 20.80 16.29
CA ILE A 408 11.58 19.81 15.67
C ILE A 408 13.02 20.34 15.53
N SER A 409 13.35 21.40 16.26
CA SER A 409 14.69 22.01 16.26
C SER A 409 15.78 21.12 16.88
N ASN A 410 15.41 20.02 17.55
CA ASN A 410 16.39 19.04 18.05
C ASN A 410 16.94 18.10 16.96
N TRP A 411 16.32 18.07 15.78
CA TRP A 411 16.72 17.15 14.72
C TRP A 411 18.13 17.44 14.18
N THR A 412 18.80 16.37 13.71
CA THR A 412 20.06 16.45 12.98
C THR A 412 19.82 15.96 11.56
N PHE A 413 20.20 16.77 10.57
CA PHE A 413 19.92 16.50 9.16
C PHE A 413 21.18 16.07 8.42
N TYR A 414 21.04 15.11 7.50
CA TYR A 414 22.13 14.71 6.64
C TYR A 414 22.53 15.85 5.68
N SER A 415 23.84 15.98 5.40
CA SER A 415 24.38 17.13 4.67
C SER A 415 23.88 17.29 3.23
N ASN A 416 23.37 16.24 2.58
CA ASN A 416 22.83 16.29 1.22
C ASN A 416 21.29 16.34 1.17
N ILE A 417 20.60 16.51 2.31
CA ILE A 417 19.13 16.52 2.36
C ILE A 417 18.54 17.62 1.46
N SER A 418 17.40 17.31 0.83
CA SER A 418 16.53 18.24 0.13
C SER A 418 15.30 18.55 1.00
N LEU A 419 15.08 19.84 1.26
CA LEU A 419 13.96 20.36 2.04
C LEU A 419 12.92 21.07 1.14
N SER A 420 12.87 20.67 -0.13
CA SER A 420 11.90 21.21 -1.09
C SER A 420 10.48 20.97 -0.60
N ASN A 421 9.68 22.04 -0.52
CA ASN A 421 8.30 22.04 -0.04
C ASN A 421 8.10 21.46 1.37
N PHE A 422 9.17 21.29 2.16
CA PHE A 422 9.17 20.56 3.45
C PHE A 422 8.07 21.04 4.40
N LEU A 423 7.89 22.37 4.50
CA LEU A 423 6.99 23.04 5.44
C LEU A 423 5.86 23.83 4.76
N ASP A 424 5.70 23.67 3.44
CA ASP A 424 4.72 24.44 2.67
C ASP A 424 3.29 24.25 3.22
N ASN A 425 2.66 25.33 3.67
CA ASN A 425 1.31 25.37 4.23
C ASN A 425 1.12 24.46 5.46
N CYS A 426 2.16 24.22 6.26
CA CYS A 426 2.01 23.59 7.56
C CYS A 426 1.65 24.61 8.66
N GLY A 427 1.30 24.12 9.84
CA GLY A 427 0.80 24.92 10.97
C GLY A 427 1.87 25.49 11.91
N LEU A 428 3.16 25.48 11.54
CA LEU A 428 4.23 25.91 12.45
C LEU A 428 4.01 27.36 12.90
N SER A 429 4.05 27.57 14.21
CA SER A 429 4.12 28.89 14.82
C SER A 429 5.46 29.58 14.49
N VAL A 430 5.50 30.90 14.64
CA VAL A 430 6.72 31.70 14.47
C VAL A 430 7.84 31.18 15.37
N GLU A 431 7.54 30.85 16.63
CA GLU A 431 8.51 30.33 17.60
C GLU A 431 9.16 29.01 17.14
N ASN A 432 8.34 28.04 16.73
CA ASN A 432 8.85 26.75 16.26
C ASN A 432 9.59 26.87 14.93
N TYR A 433 9.12 27.76 14.03
CA TYR A 433 9.79 28.01 12.76
C TYR A 433 11.16 28.68 12.96
N ASP A 434 11.22 29.74 13.77
CA ASP A 434 12.48 30.44 14.09
C ASP A 434 13.48 29.51 14.80
N SER A 435 13.01 28.66 15.72
CA SER A 435 13.85 27.65 16.39
C SER A 435 14.45 26.64 15.38
N LEU A 436 13.66 26.23 14.39
CA LEU A 436 14.15 25.35 13.32
C LEU A 436 15.13 26.04 12.37
N LEU A 437 14.92 27.32 12.03
CA LEU A 437 15.89 28.10 11.26
C LEU A 437 17.22 28.23 12.00
N ASN A 438 17.17 28.49 13.32
CA ASN A 438 18.35 28.53 14.17
C ASN A 438 19.10 27.20 14.15
N ARG A 439 18.37 26.09 14.25
CA ARG A 439 18.97 24.76 14.15
C ARG A 439 19.73 24.55 12.84
N PHE A 440 19.18 25.00 11.71
CA PHE A 440 19.88 24.88 10.42
C PHE A 440 21.20 25.64 10.39
N VAL A 441 21.27 26.81 11.04
CA VAL A 441 22.51 27.58 11.21
C VAL A 441 23.51 26.83 12.10
N GLU A 442 23.06 26.30 13.25
CA GLU A 442 23.92 25.55 14.18
C GLU A 442 24.57 24.33 13.52
N LEU A 443 23.82 23.64 12.67
CA LEU A 443 24.30 22.48 11.93
C LEU A 443 25.25 22.85 10.78
N GLY A 444 25.37 24.13 10.43
CA GLY A 444 26.22 24.60 9.33
C GLY A 444 25.80 24.02 7.98
N LEU A 445 24.50 23.78 7.78
CA LEU A 445 24.00 23.27 6.51
C LEU A 445 24.10 24.35 5.44
N GLU A 446 24.59 23.99 4.25
CA GLU A 446 24.81 24.93 3.15
C GLU A 446 23.98 24.55 1.91
N ASN A 447 23.70 25.55 1.07
CA ASN A 447 23.13 25.41 -0.28
C ASN A 447 21.81 24.61 -0.31
N LYS A 448 20.90 24.90 0.62
CA LYS A 448 19.60 24.22 0.72
C LYS A 448 18.47 25.03 0.10
N ASN A 449 17.45 24.32 -0.37
CA ASN A 449 16.16 24.89 -0.76
C ASN A 449 15.12 24.48 0.27
N LEU A 450 14.52 25.46 0.95
CA LEU A 450 13.47 25.25 1.94
C LEU A 450 12.15 25.82 1.40
N GLY A 451 11.15 24.95 1.24
CA GLY A 451 9.77 25.39 1.02
C GLY A 451 9.08 25.65 2.37
N ALA A 452 8.65 26.88 2.58
CA ALA A 452 8.00 27.38 3.80
C ALA A 452 6.78 28.27 3.48
N ASN A 453 6.08 27.97 2.38
CA ASN A 453 4.94 28.77 1.95
C ASN A 453 3.89 28.93 3.04
N GLY A 454 3.47 30.17 3.32
CA GLY A 454 2.43 30.47 4.32
C GLY A 454 2.93 30.53 5.77
N LEU A 455 4.21 30.23 6.03
CA LEU A 455 4.82 30.43 7.34
C LEU A 455 5.25 31.88 7.56
N LYS A 456 5.45 32.22 8.84
CA LYS A 456 5.96 33.52 9.27
C LYS A 456 7.16 33.34 10.18
N TYR A 457 8.15 34.24 10.06
CA TYR A 457 9.34 34.29 10.90
C TYR A 457 9.46 35.64 11.60
N CYS A 458 10.25 35.70 12.68
CA CYS A 458 10.68 36.94 13.33
C CYS A 458 12.19 37.07 13.48
N ASP A 459 12.92 35.96 13.52
CA ASP A 459 14.38 35.95 13.57
C ASP A 459 15.00 36.25 12.19
N TYR A 460 15.02 37.54 11.84
CA TYR A 460 15.59 38.03 10.59
C TYR A 460 17.10 37.80 10.50
N GLU A 461 17.85 37.82 11.61
CA GLU A 461 19.31 37.66 11.61
C GLU A 461 19.70 36.24 11.20
N THR A 462 19.02 35.24 11.77
CA THR A 462 19.23 33.83 11.45
C THR A 462 18.82 33.52 10.02
N ARG A 463 17.65 34.01 9.59
CA ARG A 463 17.18 33.82 8.22
C ARG A 463 18.11 34.47 7.19
N ASP A 464 18.59 35.68 7.45
CA ASP A 464 19.54 36.38 6.59
C ASP A 464 20.89 35.68 6.55
N ASN A 465 21.34 35.10 7.66
CA ASN A 465 22.56 34.29 7.71
C ASN A 465 22.45 33.04 6.82
N LEU A 466 21.33 32.31 6.90
CA LEU A 466 21.06 31.16 6.04
C LEU A 466 21.17 31.53 4.56
N ILE A 467 20.55 32.64 4.15
CA ILE A 467 20.50 33.07 2.74
C ILE A 467 21.85 33.64 2.29
N ASN A 468 22.38 34.62 3.00
CA ASN A 468 23.52 35.42 2.55
C ASN A 468 24.87 34.74 2.78
N ASN A 469 24.99 33.91 3.83
CA ASN A 469 26.26 33.30 4.22
C ASN A 469 26.30 31.79 3.96
N LEU A 470 25.17 31.09 4.09
CA LEU A 470 25.08 29.64 3.89
C LEU A 470 24.45 29.25 2.54
N GLY A 471 24.08 30.21 1.69
CA GLY A 471 23.60 29.96 0.32
C GLY A 471 22.21 29.34 0.23
N TRP A 472 21.37 29.51 1.25
CA TRP A 472 20.01 28.96 1.24
C TRP A 472 19.07 29.75 0.32
N THR A 473 18.12 29.03 -0.28
CA THR A 473 16.92 29.60 -0.90
C THR A 473 15.70 29.21 -0.06
N ILE A 474 15.11 30.18 0.64
CA ILE A 474 13.89 30.00 1.43
C ILE A 474 12.73 30.63 0.66
N ILE A 475 11.67 29.85 0.38
CA ILE A 475 10.57 30.26 -0.50
C ILE A 475 9.24 30.26 0.28
N GLY A 476 8.53 31.38 0.20
CA GLY A 476 7.11 31.50 0.55
C GLY A 476 6.81 31.88 2.02
N ASP A 477 7.82 31.98 2.87
CA ASP A 477 7.69 32.57 4.21
C ASP A 477 7.69 34.10 4.16
N ASN A 478 7.15 34.75 5.20
CA ASN A 478 7.12 36.21 5.31
C ASN A 478 7.42 36.68 6.73
N LEU A 479 7.94 37.88 6.90
CA LEU A 479 8.13 38.47 8.22
C LEU A 479 6.77 38.66 8.91
N ALA A 480 6.64 38.28 10.18
CA ALA A 480 5.41 38.54 10.93
C ALA A 480 5.23 40.05 11.21
N GLU A 481 3.98 40.53 11.19
CA GLU A 481 3.68 41.95 11.38
C GLU A 481 3.92 42.42 12.82
N ASP A 482 3.88 41.49 13.76
CA ASP A 482 3.92 41.68 15.20
C ASP A 482 5.17 41.06 15.84
N CYS A 483 6.29 41.04 15.12
CA CYS A 483 7.59 40.67 15.68
C CYS A 483 7.97 41.63 16.81
N THR A 484 7.48 41.36 18.01
CA THR A 484 8.02 41.92 19.23
C THR A 484 9.40 41.31 19.36
N ALA A 485 10.43 42.15 19.42
CA ALA A 485 11.77 41.69 19.77
C ALA A 485 11.67 40.82 21.01
N SER A 486 11.76 39.50 20.83
CA SER A 486 11.94 38.57 21.92
C SER A 486 13.32 38.88 22.46
N THR A 487 13.39 39.76 23.46
CA THR A 487 14.49 39.67 24.42
C THR A 487 14.34 38.28 25.01
N GLU A 488 15.16 37.33 24.56
CA GLU A 488 15.29 36.01 25.15
C GLU A 488 15.22 36.16 26.67
N SER A 489 14.08 35.82 27.26
CA SER A 489 14.00 35.61 28.69
C SER A 489 14.61 34.25 28.92
N PHE A 490 15.93 34.21 29.05
CA PHE A 490 16.60 33.11 29.71
C PHE A 490 15.93 32.91 31.08
N GLU A 491 15.62 31.67 31.45
CA GLU A 491 14.88 31.36 32.67
C GLU A 491 15.47 32.10 33.89
N GLU A 492 14.68 32.94 34.56
CA GLU A 492 15.09 33.69 35.77
C GLU A 492 15.65 32.78 36.89
N ASN A 493 15.47 31.47 36.79
CA ASN A 493 15.90 30.48 37.77
C ASN A 493 17.43 30.30 37.88
N GLN A 494 18.23 30.69 36.88
CA GLN A 494 19.70 30.51 36.93
C GLN A 494 20.46 31.80 37.31
N LEU A 495 19.76 32.90 37.62
CA LEU A 495 20.38 34.13 38.09
C LEU A 495 19.56 34.78 39.22
N SER A 496 20.20 34.99 40.37
CA SER A 496 19.57 35.51 41.58
C SER A 496 20.25 36.79 42.07
N VAL A 497 19.43 37.75 42.52
CA VAL A 497 19.86 39.06 43.00
C VAL A 497 19.37 39.27 44.43
N TYR A 498 20.29 39.41 45.38
CA TYR A 498 19.95 39.52 46.81
C TYR A 498 20.99 40.32 47.61
N PRO A 499 20.65 40.90 48.78
CA PRO A 499 19.30 41.11 49.26
C PRO A 499 18.59 42.18 48.42
N ASN A 500 17.29 41.99 48.23
CA ASN A 500 16.42 42.99 47.61
C ASN A 500 15.12 43.04 48.43
N PRO A 501 14.89 44.04 49.29
CA PRO A 501 15.58 45.33 49.33
C PRO A 501 17.05 45.32 49.79
N VAL A 502 17.88 46.15 49.16
CA VAL A 502 19.32 46.31 49.44
C VAL A 502 19.59 47.51 50.35
N LYS A 503 20.55 47.38 51.29
CA LYS A 503 21.05 48.50 52.10
C LYS A 503 22.35 49.09 51.60
N ASP A 504 23.38 48.29 51.34
CA ASP A 504 24.71 48.80 50.94
C ASP A 504 25.30 48.01 49.76
N ILE A 505 25.18 46.68 49.78
CA ILE A 505 25.74 45.79 48.74
C ILE A 505 24.63 44.85 48.24
N VAL A 506 24.50 44.73 46.92
CA VAL A 506 23.69 43.70 46.26
C VAL A 506 24.61 42.65 45.64
N TYR A 507 24.27 41.39 45.84
CA TYR A 507 24.95 40.21 45.33
C TYR A 507 24.22 39.68 44.10
N ILE A 508 25.00 39.22 43.12
CA ILE A 508 24.51 38.56 41.92
C ILE A 508 25.13 37.17 41.90
N GLN A 509 24.29 36.15 41.99
CA GLN A 509 24.69 34.76 41.91
C GLN A 509 24.13 34.15 40.63
N SER A 510 24.99 33.47 39.88
CA SER A 510 24.68 32.93 38.56
C SER A 510 25.11 31.47 38.47
N ASP A 511 24.23 30.58 37.99
CA ASP A 511 24.53 29.18 37.72
C ASP A 511 24.69 28.96 36.20
N ASN A 512 25.84 28.42 35.77
CA ASN A 512 26.19 28.18 34.36
C ASN A 512 26.11 29.41 33.44
N LEU A 513 26.20 30.61 34.01
CA LEU A 513 26.25 31.88 33.28
C LEU A 513 27.51 32.67 33.63
N THR A 514 28.05 33.38 32.64
CA THR A 514 29.13 34.36 32.83
C THR A 514 28.53 35.75 32.81
N VAL A 515 28.58 36.47 33.95
CA VAL A 515 28.18 37.88 34.03
C VAL A 515 29.27 38.74 33.38
N GLU A 516 28.89 39.62 32.46
CA GLU A 516 29.81 40.47 31.69
C GLU A 516 29.76 41.95 32.10
N GLU A 517 28.58 42.44 32.49
CA GLU A 517 28.35 43.82 32.89
C GLU A 517 27.13 43.93 33.79
N VAL A 518 27.21 44.81 34.80
CA VAL A 518 26.07 45.15 35.64
C VAL A 518 25.84 46.66 35.61
N THR A 519 24.60 47.05 35.32
CA THR A 519 24.20 48.45 35.22
C THR A 519 22.94 48.73 36.03
N ILE A 520 22.92 49.82 36.81
CA ILE A 520 21.76 50.29 37.57
C ILE A 520 21.28 51.61 37.00
N TYR A 521 19.98 51.71 36.73
CA TYR A 521 19.30 52.91 36.23
C TYR A 521 18.29 53.45 37.25
N ASN A 522 18.05 54.76 37.24
CA ASN A 522 16.83 55.31 37.83
C ASN A 522 15.59 54.99 36.96
N LEU A 523 14.39 55.28 37.48
CA LEU A 523 13.13 55.05 36.77
C LEU A 523 12.95 55.94 35.51
N GLN A 524 13.76 56.99 35.36
CA GLN A 524 13.79 57.84 34.17
C GLN A 524 14.78 57.33 33.11
N GLY A 525 15.41 56.16 33.32
CA GLY A 525 16.34 55.54 32.36
C GLY A 525 17.76 56.12 32.37
N SER A 526 18.10 56.98 33.34
CA SER A 526 19.48 57.47 33.50
C SER A 526 20.35 56.42 34.20
N GLN A 527 21.50 56.13 33.62
CA GLN A 527 22.49 55.21 34.17
C GLN A 527 23.18 55.81 35.40
N LEU A 528 23.17 55.11 36.52
CA LEU A 528 23.73 55.56 37.79
C LEU A 528 24.99 54.81 38.20
N ILE A 529 25.02 53.50 37.97
CA ILE A 529 26.16 52.64 38.26
C ILE A 529 26.35 51.72 37.06
N THR A 530 27.57 51.58 36.57
CA THR A 530 27.96 50.56 35.58
C THR A 530 29.31 50.00 35.96
N THR A 531 29.43 48.68 35.99
CA THR A 531 30.69 48.00 36.26
C THR A 531 30.88 46.78 35.39
N LYS A 532 32.14 46.52 35.04
CA LYS A 532 32.64 45.31 34.36
C LYS A 532 33.60 44.50 35.25
N GLN A 533 33.73 44.91 36.51
CA GLN A 533 34.62 44.29 37.50
C GLN A 533 33.84 44.08 38.81
N ASN A 534 34.20 43.04 39.57
CA ASN A 534 33.51 42.66 40.80
C ASN A 534 31.99 42.44 40.58
N LEU A 535 31.65 41.71 39.52
CA LEU A 535 30.28 41.57 39.01
C LEU A 535 29.34 40.77 39.92
N GLU A 536 29.89 40.02 40.87
CA GLU A 536 29.14 39.29 41.89
C GLU A 536 28.72 40.17 43.08
N THR A 537 29.34 41.34 43.25
CA THR A 537 29.12 42.24 44.41
C THR A 537 29.07 43.70 44.00
N ILE A 538 27.88 44.30 44.00
CA ILE A 538 27.67 45.67 43.54
C ILE A 538 27.44 46.60 44.74
N ASN A 539 28.32 47.58 44.90
CA ASN A 539 28.19 48.61 45.93
C ASN A 539 27.13 49.65 45.52
N THR A 540 26.11 49.82 46.35
CA THR A 540 24.97 50.72 46.14
C THR A 540 24.95 51.90 47.12
N THR A 541 25.99 52.14 47.93
CA THR A 541 25.99 53.19 48.97
C THR A 541 25.78 54.60 48.43
N THR A 542 26.06 54.83 47.14
CA THR A 542 25.86 56.12 46.47
C THR A 542 24.42 56.35 46.02
N LEU A 543 23.56 55.32 46.04
CA LEU A 543 22.15 55.41 45.69
C LEU A 543 21.33 55.91 46.90
N SER A 544 20.43 56.86 46.65
CA SER A 544 19.39 57.26 47.60
C SER A 544 18.34 56.17 47.80
N THR A 545 17.61 56.18 48.92
CA THR A 545 16.43 55.32 49.12
C THR A 545 15.45 55.47 47.95
N GLY A 546 15.02 54.37 47.34
CA GLY A 546 14.20 54.41 46.13
C GLY A 546 14.14 53.10 45.35
N ILE A 547 13.43 53.13 44.22
CA ILE A 547 13.32 51.99 43.29
C ILE A 547 14.21 52.27 42.07
N TYR A 548 14.96 51.25 41.66
CA TYR A 548 15.90 51.28 40.54
C TYR A 548 15.66 50.09 39.62
N LEU A 549 16.19 50.18 38.39
CA LEU A 549 16.23 49.07 37.44
C LEU A 549 17.67 48.55 37.37
N LEU A 550 17.87 47.28 37.69
CA LEU A 550 19.15 46.59 37.61
C LEU A 550 19.19 45.73 36.35
N HIS A 551 20.16 45.97 35.48
CA HIS A 551 20.45 45.17 34.30
C HIS A 551 21.70 44.34 34.55
N VAL A 552 21.61 43.03 34.30
CA VAL A 552 22.72 42.09 34.38
C VAL A 552 22.92 41.49 32.99
N LYS A 553 23.99 41.89 32.31
CA LYS A 553 24.37 41.32 31.01
C LYS A 553 25.21 40.08 31.23
N THR A 554 24.88 39.01 30.53
CA THR A 554 25.58 37.73 30.56
C THR A 554 25.99 37.29 29.16
N ASN A 555 26.78 36.21 29.07
CA ASN A 555 27.11 35.53 27.81
C ASN A 555 25.89 34.91 27.09
N LYS A 556 24.70 34.94 27.68
CA LYS A 556 23.45 34.39 27.12
C LYS A 556 22.34 35.43 26.93
N GLY A 557 22.54 36.68 27.33
CA GLY A 557 21.50 37.71 27.21
C GLY A 557 21.47 38.72 28.37
N LEU A 558 20.39 39.50 28.45
CA LEU A 558 20.22 40.60 29.41
C LEU A 558 19.08 40.31 30.39
N ALA A 559 19.40 40.09 31.67
CA ALA A 559 18.41 39.97 32.74
C ALA A 559 18.10 41.34 33.37
N LYS A 560 16.83 41.57 33.75
CA LYS A 560 16.37 42.85 34.32
C LYS A 560 15.65 42.63 35.64
N TYR A 561 16.11 43.29 36.70
CA TYR A 561 15.53 43.20 38.04
C TYR A 561 15.07 44.57 38.53
N LYS A 562 13.95 44.60 39.25
CA LYS A 562 13.60 45.75 40.10
C LYS A 562 14.45 45.71 41.35
N LEU A 563 15.25 46.74 41.63
CA LEU A 563 16.06 46.86 42.84
C LEU A 563 15.45 47.89 43.78
N VAL A 564 15.20 47.53 45.04
CA VAL A 564 14.68 48.43 46.08
C VAL A 564 15.82 48.80 47.02
N LYS A 565 16.19 50.08 47.07
CA LYS A 565 17.19 50.61 48.00
C LYS A 565 16.49 51.14 49.25
N ASN A 566 16.86 50.62 50.42
CA ASN A 566 16.40 51.10 51.73
C ASN A 566 17.25 52.28 52.22
#